data_AF-A0A941W3U5-F1
#
_entry.id   AF-A0A941W3U5-F1
#
_cell.length_a   1.000
_cell.length_b   1.000
_cell.length_c   1.000
_cell.angle_alpha   90.00
_cell.angle_beta   90.00
_cell.angle_gamma   90.00
#
_symmetry.space_group_name_H-M   'P 1'
#
loop_
_entity.id
_entity.type
_entity.pdbx_description
1 polymer ?
#
loop_
_entity_poly.entity_id
_entity_poly.type
_entity_poly.pdbx_seq_one_letter_code
_entity_poly.pdbx_strand_id
1 'polypeptide(L)' 'MDIVADGSTVEADKQKKRKFLGIYFTCCNIYGRIYNYSGKQYEGKCPRCLGRLTVRVGRGGVSNRFFTAS' A
#
# COMPACT_ATOMS: atom_id res chain seq x y z
N MET A 1 34.82 -39.58 -3.23
CA MET A 1 34.09 -39.68 -1.96
C MET A 1 34.75 -38.61 -1.11
N ASP A 2 34.22 -37.41 -0.95
CA ASP A 2 32.86 -37.05 -0.55
C ASP A 2 32.45 -35.70 -1.14
N ILE A 3 31.22 -35.61 -1.65
CA ILE A 3 30.61 -34.36 -2.14
C ILE A 3 29.78 -33.81 -0.98
N VAL A 4 30.22 -32.73 -0.34
CA VAL A 4 29.43 -32.03 0.68
C VAL A 4 28.34 -31.21 0.00
N ALA A 5 27.09 -31.59 0.26
CA ALA A 5 25.91 -30.88 -0.18
C ALA A 5 25.61 -29.72 0.79
N ASP A 6 25.90 -28.49 0.36
CA ASP A 6 25.44 -27.27 1.06
C ASP A 6 23.94 -27.06 0.79
N GLY A 7 23.12 -27.66 1.64
CA GLY A 7 21.67 -27.53 1.62
C GLY A 7 21.20 -26.30 2.39
N SER A 8 21.52 -25.11 1.90
CA SER A 8 21.01 -23.85 2.45
C SER A 8 19.57 -23.59 1.97
N THR A 9 18.56 -24.08 2.70
CA THR A 9 17.15 -23.72 2.46
C THR A 9 16.87 -22.32 2.99
N VAL A 10 16.99 -21.32 2.11
CA VAL A 10 16.51 -19.96 2.37
C VAL A 10 14.98 -19.96 2.37
N GLU A 11 14.36 -20.03 3.54
CA GLU A 11 12.92 -19.84 3.69
C GLU A 11 12.58 -18.39 3.31
N ALA A 12 12.08 -18.22 2.10
CA ALA A 12 11.62 -16.93 1.59
C ALA A 12 10.46 -16.44 2.45
N ASP A 13 10.75 -15.51 3.37
CA ASP A 13 9.75 -14.68 4.03
C ASP A 13 8.81 -14.15 2.95
N LYS A 14 7.58 -14.65 2.92
CA LYS A 14 6.53 -14.12 2.04
C LYS A 14 6.25 -12.71 2.53
N GLN A 15 7.07 -11.75 2.08
CA GLN A 15 6.85 -10.32 2.24
C GLN A 15 5.42 -10.04 1.78
N LYS A 16 4.48 -9.97 2.73
CA LYS A 16 3.07 -9.72 2.43
C LYS A 16 3.04 -8.37 1.74
N LYS A 17 2.87 -8.39 0.41
CA LYS A 17 2.81 -7.18 -0.43
C LYS A 17 1.87 -6.18 0.24
N ARG A 18 2.43 -5.07 0.74
CA ARG A 18 1.65 -4.08 1.48
C ARG A 18 0.54 -3.55 0.60
N LYS A 19 -0.71 -3.64 1.08
CA LYS A 19 -1.86 -3.13 0.35
C LYS A 19 -1.74 -1.61 0.21
N PHE A 20 -1.90 -1.12 -1.01
CA PHE A 20 -1.86 0.29 -1.34
C PHE A 20 -3.14 0.72 -2.04
N LEU A 21 -3.49 1.98 -1.89
CA LEU A 21 -4.45 2.69 -2.74
C LEU A 21 -3.71 3.77 -3.52
N GLY A 22 -4.01 3.87 -4.82
CA GLY A 22 -3.60 4.98 -5.67
C GLY A 22 -4.60 6.12 -5.54
N ILE A 23 -4.11 7.32 -5.26
CA ILE A 23 -4.93 8.52 -5.12
C ILE A 23 -4.45 9.56 -6.13
N TYR A 24 -5.36 10.03 -6.97
CA TYR A 24 -5.16 11.24 -7.75
C TYR A 24 -5.61 12.45 -6.94
N PHE A 25 -4.67 13.30 -6.55
CA PHE A 25 -4.94 14.53 -5.82
C PHE A 25 -5.20 15.66 -6.82
N THR A 26 -6.45 16.08 -6.97
CA THR A 26 -6.81 17.16 -7.90
C THR A 26 -6.29 18.51 -7.42
N CYS A 27 -6.14 18.70 -6.09
CA CYS A 27 -5.62 19.94 -5.49
C CYS A 27 -4.23 20.36 -6.02
N CYS A 28 -3.40 19.40 -6.43
CA CYS A 28 -2.06 19.66 -6.98
C CYS A 28 -1.80 18.89 -8.28
N ASN A 29 -2.85 18.32 -8.88
CA ASN A 29 -2.81 17.53 -10.11
C ASN A 29 -1.72 16.43 -10.08
N ILE A 30 -1.62 15.71 -8.95
CA ILE A 30 -0.55 14.74 -8.68
C ILE A 30 -1.09 13.38 -8.25
N TYR A 31 -0.45 12.32 -8.72
CA TYR A 31 -0.73 10.97 -8.29
C TYR A 31 0.16 10.57 -7.11
N GLY A 32 -0.44 9.96 -6.09
CA GLY A 32 0.26 9.42 -4.93
C GLY A 32 -0.27 8.05 -4.53
N ARG A 33 0.51 7.32 -3.72
CA ARG A 33 0.08 6.05 -3.14
C ARG A 33 -0.02 6.20 -1.62
N ILE A 34 -1.09 5.66 -1.05
CA ILE A 34 -1.28 5.58 0.39
C ILE A 34 -1.32 4.11 0.80
N TYR A 35 -0.79 3.81 1.96
CA TYR A 35 -0.70 2.45 2.48
C TYR A 35 -1.59 2.31 3.72
N ASN A 36 -2.15 1.13 3.90
CA ASN A 36 -2.89 0.84 5.12
C ASN A 36 -1.92 0.33 6.18
N TYR A 37 -1.76 1.12 7.26
CA TYR A 37 -0.91 0.75 8.39
C TYR A 37 -1.70 0.00 9.48
N SER A 38 -2.97 0.37 9.73
CA SER A 38 -3.75 -0.10 10.88
C SER A 38 -4.79 -1.18 10.54
N GLY A 39 -4.93 -1.55 9.28
CA GLY A 39 -5.95 -2.46 8.74
C GLY A 39 -7.34 -1.83 8.54
N LYS A 40 -7.69 -0.78 9.30
CA LYS A 40 -9.05 -0.18 9.33
C LYS A 40 -9.25 0.99 8.36
N GLN A 41 -8.19 1.71 8.04
CA GLN A 41 -8.25 2.88 7.17
C GLN A 41 -6.90 3.11 6.48
N TYR A 42 -6.95 3.68 5.28
CA TYR A 42 -5.78 4.19 4.58
C TYR A 42 -5.63 5.67 4.91
N GLU A 43 -4.46 6.05 5.39
CA GLU A 43 -4.13 7.43 5.70
C GLU A 43 -3.03 7.90 4.77
N GLY A 44 -3.14 9.14 4.32
CA GLY A 44 -2.08 9.74 3.53
C GLY A 44 -2.26 11.23 3.34
N LYS A 45 -1.38 11.80 2.55
CA LYS A 45 -1.34 13.24 2.29
C LYS A 45 -0.92 13.51 0.85
N CYS A 46 -1.36 14.64 0.32
CA CYS A 46 -0.84 15.14 -0.94
C CYS A 46 0.65 15.44 -0.78
N PRO A 47 1.54 14.95 -1.66
CA PRO A 47 2.98 15.20 -1.55
C PRO A 47 3.37 16.67 -1.79
N ARG A 48 2.47 17.49 -2.36
CA ARG A 48 2.72 18.91 -2.67
C ARG A 48 2.20 19.86 -1.59
N CYS A 49 0.89 19.81 -1.30
CA CYS A 49 0.26 20.71 -0.33
C CYS A 49 0.09 20.11 1.06
N LEU A 50 0.45 18.83 1.26
CA LEU A 50 0.28 18.11 2.52
C LEU A 50 -1.17 17.97 3.00
N GLY A 51 -2.16 18.24 2.13
CA GLY A 51 -3.57 18.00 2.40
C GLY A 51 -3.79 16.55 2.82
N ARG A 52 -4.38 16.36 4.00
CA ARG A 52 -4.59 15.03 4.61
C ARG A 52 -5.81 14.35 4.01
N LEU A 53 -5.76 13.04 3.89
CA LEU A 53 -6.89 12.23 3.46
C LEU A 53 -6.98 10.96 4.29
N THR A 54 -8.20 10.45 4.45
CA THR A 54 -8.46 9.20 5.14
C THR A 54 -9.53 8.41 4.39
N VAL A 55 -9.20 7.19 3.96
CA VAL A 55 -10.16 6.26 3.33
C VAL A 55 -10.46 5.14 4.31
N ARG A 56 -11.70 5.07 4.79
CA ARG A 56 -12.13 4.02 5.72
C ARG A 56 -12.41 2.72 4.97
N VAL A 57 -12.07 1.59 5.59
CA VAL A 57 -12.38 0.25 5.09
C VAL A 57 -13.52 -0.32 5.94
N GLY A 58 -14.66 -0.61 5.33
CA GLY A 58 -15.86 -1.08 6.03
C GLY A 58 -16.78 -1.91 5.15
N ARG A 59 -17.85 -2.46 5.75
CA ARG A 59 -18.90 -3.19 5.01
C ARG A 59 -19.60 -2.23 4.05
N GLY A 60 -19.80 -2.65 2.80
CA GLY A 60 -20.30 -1.79 1.72
C GLY A 60 -19.21 -0.96 1.03
N GLY A 61 -17.94 -1.18 1.38
CA GLY A 61 -16.82 -0.62 0.63
C GLY A 61 -16.68 -1.22 -0.77
N VAL A 62 -15.87 -0.58 -1.60
CA VAL A 62 -15.58 -1.02 -2.97
C VAL A 62 -14.24 -1.75 -3.04
N SER A 63 -14.08 -2.61 -4.03
CA SER A 63 -12.82 -3.29 -4.35
C SER A 63 -11.87 -2.43 -5.20
N ASN A 64 -12.26 -1.20 -5.54
CA ASN A 64 -11.42 -0.26 -6.29
C ASN A 64 -10.14 0.10 -5.54
N ARG A 65 -9.03 0.17 -6.28
CA ARG A 65 -7.71 0.56 -5.75
C ARG A 65 -7.29 1.98 -6.09
N PHE A 66 -8.02 2.62 -7.00
CA PHE A 66 -7.71 3.96 -7.50
C PHE A 66 -8.88 4.88 -7.19
N PHE A 67 -8.57 6.01 -6.57
CA PHE A 67 -9.53 7.04 -6.18
C PHE A 67 -9.01 8.42 -6.56
N THR A 68 -9.92 9.37 -6.60
CA THR A 68 -9.60 10.79 -6.78
C THR A 68 -9.97 11.54 -5.50
N ALA A 69 -9.07 12.39 -5.02
CA ALA A 69 -9.26 13.24 -3.85
C ALA A 69 -9.21 14.71 -4.31
N SER A 70 -10.27 15.46 -4.00
CA SER A 70 -10.45 16.87 -4.36
C SER A 70 -10.55 17.76 -3.14
#